data_AF-A0A939R944-F1
#
_entry.id   AF-A0A939R944-F1
#
_cell.length_a   1.000
_cell.length_b   1.000
_cell.length_c   1.000
_cell.angle_alpha   90.00
_cell.angle_beta   90.00
_cell.angle_gamma   90.00
#
_symmetry.space_group_name_H-M   'P 1'
#
loop_
_entity.id
_entity.type
_entity.pdbx_description
1 polymer ?
#
loop_
_entity_poly.entity_id
_entity_poly.type
_entity_poly.pdbx_seq_one_letter_code
_entity_poly.pdbx_strand_id
1 'polypeptide(L)'
;MTLIIMAAGMGSRYGGLKQLDPLGPGGEFLLDYSIYDAIKAGFNKVVFVIKKENLELFRETVGERIEKAIKVEYAFQTIEDIPE
;
A
#
# COMPACT_ATOMS: atom_id res chain seq x y z
N MET A 1 13.50 -1.47 10.52
CA MET A 1 12.40 -2.47 10.55
C MET A 1 11.59 -2.35 9.27
N THR A 2 10.88 -3.41 8.84
CA THR A 2 10.11 -3.41 7.59
C THR A 2 8.61 -3.54 7.88
N LEU A 3 7.82 -2.63 7.30
CA LEU A 3 6.36 -2.65 7.38
C LEU A 3 5.82 -3.38 6.15
N ILE A 4 4.93 -4.35 6.36
CA ILE A 4 4.24 -5.06 5.28
C ILE A 4 2.81 -4.52 5.20
N ILE A 5 2.41 -4.06 4.02
CA ILE A 5 1.05 -3.59 3.75
C ILE A 5 0.40 -4.55 2.77
N MET A 6 -0.63 -5.27 3.22
CA MET A 6 -1.40 -6.16 2.37
C MET A 6 -2.53 -5.39 1.69
N ALA A 7 -2.41 -5.19 0.38
CA ALA A 7 -3.32 -4.43 -0.47
C ALA A 7 -3.71 -5.19 -1.76
N ALA A 8 -3.57 -6.52 -1.77
CA ALA A 8 -4.00 -7.38 -2.89
C ALA A 8 -5.51 -7.70 -2.86
N GLY A 9 -6.21 -7.40 -1.77
CA GLY A 9 -7.65 -7.62 -1.64
C GLY A 9 -8.46 -6.56 -2.38
N MET A 10 -9.48 -6.97 -3.14
CA MET A 10 -10.53 -6.06 -3.58
C MET A 10 -11.49 -5.81 -2.42
N GLY A 11 -11.81 -4.55 -2.13
CA GLY A 11 -12.88 -4.18 -1.22
C GLY A 11 -14.24 -4.54 -1.82
N SER A 12 -14.54 -5.83 -1.98
CA SER A 12 -15.77 -6.34 -2.60
C SER A 12 -17.03 -5.86 -1.87
N ARG A 13 -16.92 -5.64 -0.55
CA ARG A 13 -17.96 -5.01 0.29
C ARG A 13 -18.23 -3.54 -0.08
N TYR A 14 -17.32 -2.91 -0.80
CA TYR A 14 -17.32 -1.49 -1.13
C TYR A 14 -17.24 -1.16 -2.63
N GLY A 15 -17.18 -2.17 -3.50
CA GLY A 15 -17.25 -2.00 -4.95
C GLY A 15 -15.97 -1.50 -5.64
N GLY A 16 -14.80 -1.48 -4.97
CA GLY A 16 -13.55 -1.01 -5.57
C GLY A 16 -12.37 -0.85 -4.60
N LEU A 17 -11.30 -0.18 -5.06
CA LEU A 17 -10.09 0.17 -4.30
C LEU A 17 -10.35 1.37 -3.36
N LYS A 18 -11.23 1.22 -2.37
CA LYS A 18 -11.50 2.27 -1.36
C LYS A 18 -10.29 2.70 -0.52
N GLN A 19 -9.20 1.92 -0.52
CA GLN A 19 -7.96 2.29 0.17
C GLN A 19 -7.26 3.52 -0.47
N LEU A 20 -7.72 3.94 -1.64
CA LEU A 20 -7.27 5.11 -2.39
C LEU A 20 -8.29 6.27 -2.34
N ASP A 21 -9.32 6.19 -1.48
CA ASP A 21 -10.21 7.33 -1.25
C ASP A 21 -9.53 8.32 -0.28
N PRO A 22 -9.47 9.61 -0.62
CA PRO A 22 -8.91 10.61 0.28
C PRO A 22 -9.74 10.71 1.57
N LEU A 23 -9.05 10.71 2.70
CA LEU A 23 -9.61 10.79 4.05
C LEU A 23 -9.36 12.15 4.69
N GLY A 24 -8.17 12.73 4.45
CA GLY A 24 -7.74 13.97 5.07
C GLY A 24 -8.08 15.23 4.24
N PRO A 25 -8.03 16.41 4.87
CA PRO A 25 -8.33 17.70 4.21
C PRO A 25 -7.34 18.06 3.09
N GLY A 26 -6.17 17.41 3.03
CA GLY A 26 -5.17 17.57 1.98
C GLY A 26 -5.17 16.46 0.93
N GLY A 27 -6.16 15.55 0.96
CA GLY A 27 -6.20 14.41 0.05
C GLY A 27 -5.29 13.24 0.49
N GLU A 28 -5.01 13.15 1.79
CA GLU A 28 -4.27 12.04 2.39
C GLU A 28 -5.10 10.76 2.40
N PHE A 29 -4.47 9.63 2.11
CA PHE A 29 -5.06 8.31 2.24
C PHE A 29 -4.83 7.75 3.64
N LEU A 30 -5.63 6.75 4.04
CA LEU A 30 -5.42 6.05 5.32
C LEU A 30 -4.00 5.46 5.45
N LEU A 31 -3.43 5.01 4.33
CA LEU A 31 -2.09 4.46 4.27
C LEU A 31 -1.01 5.48 4.61
N ASP A 32 -1.22 6.76 4.30
CA ASP A 32 -0.25 7.82 4.58
C ASP A 32 -0.02 7.96 6.09
N TYR A 33 -1.12 7.94 6.87
CA TYR A 33 -1.04 8.00 8.35
C TYR A 33 -0.33 6.77 8.94
N SER A 34 -0.67 5.57 8.45
CA SER A 34 -0.07 4.33 8.94
C SER A 34 1.45 4.30 8.70
N ILE A 35 1.88 4.79 7.53
CA ILE A 35 3.29 4.83 7.17
C ILE A 35 4.02 5.95 7.93
N TYR A 36 3.39 7.10 8.13
CA TYR A 36 3.94 8.19 8.94
C TYR A 36 4.25 7.73 10.37
N ASP A 37 3.31 7.02 11.01
CA ASP A 37 3.52 6.48 12.35
C ASP A 37 4.60 5.39 12.38
N ALA A 38 4.66 4.54 11.35
CA ALA A 38 5.71 3.54 11.22
C ALA A 38 7.10 4.18 11.08
N ILE A 39 7.24 5.23 10.28
CA ILE A 39 8.50 5.99 10.17
C ILE A 39 8.91 6.52 11.54
N LYS A 40 7.97 7.14 12.28
CA LYS A 40 8.23 7.62 13.66
C LYS A 40 8.63 6.50 14.63
N ALA A 41 8.12 5.29 14.42
CA ALA A 41 8.47 4.11 15.19
C ALA A 41 9.80 3.45 14.77
N GLY A 42 10.53 4.00 13.78
CA GLY A 42 11.83 3.49 13.34
C GLY A 42 11.79 2.47 12.20
N PHE A 43 10.65 2.37 11.50
CA PHE A 43 10.59 1.64 10.24
C PHE A 43 11.31 2.43 9.14
N ASN A 44 12.04 1.72 8.30
CA ASN A 44 12.86 2.32 7.25
C ASN A 44 12.59 1.72 5.86
N LYS A 45 11.66 0.76 5.79
CA LYS A 45 11.20 0.14 4.55
C LYS A 45 9.73 -0.25 4.65
N VAL A 46 8.99 -0.06 3.56
CA VAL A 46 7.63 -0.55 3.36
C VAL A 46 7.64 -1.55 2.19
N VAL A 47 6.92 -2.66 2.33
CA VAL A 47 6.63 -3.58 1.23
C VAL A 47 5.13 -3.64 1.01
N PHE A 48 4.69 -3.27 -0.20
CA PHE A 48 3.30 -3.42 -0.60
C PHE A 48 3.09 -4.79 -1.26
N VAL A 49 2.20 -5.59 -0.67
CA VAL A 49 1.73 -6.85 -1.26
C VAL A 49 0.46 -6.55 -2.05
N ILE A 50 0.55 -6.57 -3.37
CA ILE A 50 -0.55 -6.18 -4.27
C ILE A 50 -0.77 -7.23 -5.36
N LYS A 51 -1.89 -7.13 -6.08
CA LYS A 51 -2.05 -7.84 -7.34
C LYS A 51 -1.22 -7.19 -8.43
N LYS A 52 -0.69 -8.00 -9.34
CA LYS A 52 0.20 -7.52 -10.40
C LYS A 52 -0.50 -6.52 -11.34
N GLU A 53 -1.78 -6.73 -11.63
CA GLU A 53 -2.58 -5.80 -12.45
C GLU A 53 -2.76 -4.42 -11.82
N ASN A 54 -2.58 -4.28 -10.49
CA ASN A 54 -2.79 -3.03 -9.78
C ASN A 54 -1.50 -2.21 -9.60
N LEU A 55 -0.34 -2.71 -10.05
CA LEU A 55 0.95 -2.08 -9.79
C LEU A 55 1.03 -0.63 -10.30
N GLU A 56 0.62 -0.40 -11.54
CA GLU A 56 0.71 0.92 -12.18
C GLU A 56 -0.17 1.93 -11.45
N LEU A 57 -1.45 1.60 -11.23
CA LEU A 57 -2.37 2.41 -10.46
C LEU A 57 -1.86 2.69 -9.03
N PHE A 58 -1.27 1.68 -8.38
CA PHE A 58 -0.76 1.85 -7.01
C PHE A 58 0.47 2.76 -6.98
N ARG A 59 1.37 2.68 -7.98
CA ARG A 59 2.54 3.56 -8.09
C ARG A 59 2.13 5.01 -8.34
N GLU A 60 1.19 5.25 -9.26
CA GLU A 60 0.73 6.60 -9.62
C GLU A 60 -0.05 7.30 -8.50
N THR A 61 -0.64 6.55 -7.56
CA THR A 61 -1.48 7.12 -6.49
C THR A 61 -0.75 7.23 -5.16
N VAL A 62 -0.38 6.10 -4.57
CA VAL A 62 0.23 6.01 -3.22
C VAL A 62 1.74 5.82 -3.31
N GLY A 63 2.22 5.04 -4.27
CA GLY A 63 3.63 4.70 -4.40
C GLY A 63 4.52 5.95 -4.50
N GLU A 64 4.23 6.84 -5.45
CA GLU A 64 5.06 8.02 -5.71
C GLU A 64 5.19 8.96 -4.51
N ARG A 65 4.13 9.11 -3.70
CA ARG A 65 4.18 9.93 -2.49
C ARG A 65 4.98 9.27 -1.37
N ILE A 66 4.84 7.95 -1.19
CA ILE A 66 5.52 7.22 -0.11
C ILE A 66 7.01 6.99 -0.44
N GLU A 67 7.35 6.75 -1.71
CA GLU A 67 8.72 6.58 -2.19
C GLU A 67 9.61 7.80 -1.86
N LYS A 68 9.02 8.99 -1.71
CA LYS A 68 9.72 10.23 -1.30
C LYS A 68 10.09 10.25 0.20
N ALA A 69 9.45 9.43 1.03
CA ALA A 69 9.59 9.47 2.48
C ALA A 69 10.29 8.24 3.08
N ILE A 70 10.15 7.06 2.46
CA ILE A 70 10.68 5.79 2.97
C ILE A 70 11.00 4.85 1.80
N LYS A 71 11.93 3.89 1.99
CA LYS A 71 12.20 2.88 0.97
C LYS A 71 10.95 2.04 0.71
N VAL A 72 10.52 1.94 -0.54
CA VAL A 72 9.37 1.13 -0.96
C VAL A 72 9.84 -0.04 -1.81
N GLU A 73 9.24 -1.21 -1.58
CA GLU A 73 9.34 -2.38 -2.46
C GLU A 73 7.93 -2.97 -2.68
N TYR A 74 7.81 -3.79 -3.73
CA TYR A 74 6.55 -4.42 -4.11
C TYR A 74 6.71 -5.94 -4.11
N ALA A 75 5.72 -6.63 -3.57
CA ALA A 75 5.54 -8.07 -3.66
C ALA A 75 4.18 -8.34 -4.33
N PHE A 76 4.10 -9.43 -5.09
CA PHE A 76 2.89 -9.78 -5.82
C PHE A 76 2.23 -10.99 -5.18
N GLN A 77 0.93 -10.91 -4.93
CA GLN A 77 0.13 -12.04 -4.47
C GLN A 77 -0.76 -12.52 -5.62
N THR A 78 -0.72 -13.82 -5.88
CA THR A 78 -1.59 -14.50 -6.86
C THR A 78 -2.30 -15.67 -6.17
N ILE A 79 -3.42 -16.14 -6.73
CA ILE A 79 -4.18 -17.26 -6.12
C ILE A 79 -3.53 -18.62 -6.42
N GLU A 80 -2.64 -18.62 -7.40
CA GLU A 80 -1.88 -19.77 -7.87
C GLU A 80 -0.63 -20.03 -7.01
N ASP A 81 -0.21 -19.04 -6.19
CA ASP A 81 0.97 -19.13 -5.32
C ASP A 81 0.55 -19.50 -3.89
N ILE A 82 -0.03 -20.69 -3.74
CA ILE A 82 -0.46 -21.27 -2.46
C ILE A 82 0.40 -22.50 -2.11
N PRO A 83 0.73 -22.74 -0.83
CA PRO A 83 1.46 -23.94 -0.41
C PRO A 83 0.72 -25.24 -0.77
N GLU A 84 1.47 -26.32 -1.05
CA GLU A 84 0.95 -27.69 -1.14
C GLU A 84 0.48 -28.23 0.21
#